data_AF-A0A9E5F118-F1
#
_entry.id   AF-A0A9E5F118-F1
#
_cell.length_a   1.000
_cell.length_b   1.000
_cell.length_c   1.000
_cell.angle_alpha   90.00
_cell.angle_beta   90.00
_cell.angle_gamma   90.00
#
_symmetry.space_group_name_H-M   'P 1'
#
loop_
_entity.id
_entity.type
_entity.pdbx_description
1 polymer ?
#
loop_
_entity_poly.entity_id
_entity_poly.type
_entity_poly.pdbx_seq_one_letter_code
_entity_poly.pdbx_strand_id
1 'polypeptide(L)'
;MLKTAVFLWLGLPLFLQAGPAVYSSCPKIYRQLERGGLLNGGFAYGISVEEMQGIADSISQPGLPIGPLPGKTFEQVLINASYRNSFWEKLGVVIRDIAGSHLLNDGNHRVAFLITQRLIERNGIVRSPSNSDDQIYDLISKVGRKAVGYRTPEEIAAKLRGY
;
A
#
# COMPACT_ATOMS: atom_id res chain seq x y z
N MET A 1 61.32 28.64 -27.92
CA MET A 1 61.01 27.20 -27.85
C MET A 1 60.21 26.95 -26.57
N LEU A 2 59.10 26.21 -26.68
CA LEU A 2 58.14 25.77 -25.62
C LEU A 2 57.50 26.89 -24.77
N LYS A 3 56.26 27.37 -25.01
CA LYS A 3 54.93 26.74 -24.82
C LYS A 3 54.79 25.92 -23.53
N THR A 4 54.17 26.48 -22.48
CA THR A 4 52.95 25.90 -21.89
C THR A 4 52.28 26.87 -20.90
N ALA A 5 51.02 27.17 -21.16
CA ALA A 5 50.08 27.80 -20.24
C ALA A 5 49.49 26.72 -19.32
N VAL A 6 49.25 27.03 -18.05
CA VAL A 6 48.30 26.27 -17.22
C VAL A 6 47.26 27.26 -16.71
N PHE A 7 46.11 27.17 -17.37
CA PHE A 7 44.84 27.81 -17.03
C PHE A 7 44.18 27.04 -15.87
N LEU A 8 43.50 27.79 -15.01
CA LEU A 8 42.32 27.45 -14.18
C LEU A 8 42.12 25.99 -13.73
N TRP A 9 41.93 25.82 -12.40
CA TRP A 9 40.66 25.29 -11.88
C TRP A 9 40.49 25.56 -10.38
N LEU A 10 39.76 26.63 -10.07
CA LEU A 10 38.92 26.70 -8.87
C LEU A 10 37.75 25.75 -9.12
N GLY A 11 37.67 24.65 -8.37
CA GLY A 11 36.61 23.66 -8.56
C GLY A 11 36.51 22.72 -7.36
N LEU A 12 36.08 23.26 -6.22
CA LEU A 12 35.48 22.42 -5.18
C LEU A 12 34.21 21.80 -5.80
N PRO A 13 34.03 20.47 -5.77
CA PRO A 13 32.76 19.89 -6.18
C PRO A 13 31.69 20.22 -5.12
N LEU A 14 30.85 21.20 -5.45
CA LEU A 14 29.50 21.38 -4.95
C LEU A 14 28.67 20.16 -5.40
N PHE A 15 28.73 19.06 -4.65
CA PHE A 15 27.77 17.97 -4.76
C PHE A 15 27.54 17.36 -3.38
N LEU A 16 26.80 18.10 -2.55
CA LEU A 16 25.87 17.48 -1.63
C LEU A 16 24.48 17.96 -2.05
N GLN A 17 23.95 17.33 -3.09
CA GLN A 17 22.55 17.46 -3.45
C GLN A 17 21.78 16.72 -2.36
N ALA A 18 21.46 17.46 -1.29
CA ALA A 18 20.40 17.09 -0.37
C ALA A 18 19.17 16.79 -1.24
N GLY A 19 18.73 15.53 -1.22
CA GLY A 19 17.44 15.15 -1.81
C GLY A 19 16.34 16.04 -1.22
N PRO A 20 15.20 16.19 -1.92
CA PRO A 20 14.16 17.09 -1.46
C PRO A 20 13.72 16.72 -0.04
N ALA A 21 14.07 17.59 0.90
CA ALA A 21 13.49 17.61 2.23
C ALA A 21 12.06 18.15 2.11
N VAL A 22 11.15 17.26 1.78
CA VAL A 22 9.69 17.42 1.92
C VAL A 22 9.27 16.09 2.55
N TYR A 23 8.95 15.98 3.84
CA TYR A 23 7.83 16.60 4.52
C TYR A 23 8.19 16.94 5.98
N SER A 24 8.39 18.23 6.24
CA SER A 24 8.30 18.80 7.59
C SER A 24 7.01 19.63 7.66
N SER A 25 5.89 18.98 7.99
CA SER A 25 4.72 19.69 8.53
C SER A 25 3.85 18.74 9.37
N CYS A 26 3.87 19.01 10.68
CA CYS A 26 2.99 18.52 11.73
C CYS A 26 3.35 17.18 12.44
N PRO A 27 4.08 17.25 13.58
CA PRO A 27 4.35 16.11 14.45
C PRO A 27 3.13 15.62 15.27
N LYS A 28 1.93 16.17 15.06
CA LYS A 28 0.77 16.01 15.98
C LYS A 28 -0.35 15.08 15.49
N ILE A 29 -0.29 14.57 14.26
CA ILE A 29 -1.34 13.66 13.72
C ILE A 29 -1.01 12.18 13.97
N TYR A 30 0.20 11.85 14.44
CA TYR A 30 0.56 10.53 14.99
C TYR A 30 -0.02 10.28 16.39
N ARG A 31 -1.20 10.83 16.71
CA ARG A 31 -2.00 10.30 17.82
C ARG A 31 -2.43 8.90 17.36
N GLN A 32 -1.58 7.94 17.73
CA GLN A 32 -1.65 6.49 17.59
C GLN A 32 -2.87 6.01 16.81
N LEU A 33 -2.65 5.26 15.72
CA LEU A 33 -3.65 4.31 15.23
C LEU A 33 -4.09 3.49 16.44
N GLU A 34 -5.22 3.86 17.05
CA GLU A 34 -5.72 3.15 18.21
C GLU A 34 -6.00 1.72 17.77
N ARG A 35 -5.65 0.75 18.61
CA ARG A 35 -5.91 -0.66 18.31
C ARG A 35 -7.40 -0.82 17.98
N GLY A 36 -7.72 -1.30 16.78
CA GLY A 36 -9.09 -1.44 16.30
C GLY A 36 -9.79 -0.14 15.87
N GLY A 37 -9.08 0.98 15.72
CA GLY A 37 -9.66 2.26 15.33
C GLY A 37 -10.20 2.30 13.89
N LEU A 38 -11.17 3.20 13.64
CA LEU A 38 -11.78 3.36 12.31
C LEU A 38 -10.74 3.64 11.21
N LEU A 39 -9.85 4.61 11.47
CA LEU A 39 -8.83 5.08 10.53
C LEU A 39 -7.66 4.10 10.34
N ASN A 40 -7.68 2.96 11.02
CA ASN A 40 -6.69 1.89 10.84
C ASN A 40 -7.28 0.64 10.16
N GLY A 41 -8.57 0.68 9.79
CA GLY A 41 -9.31 -0.45 9.20
C GLY A 41 -9.98 -1.37 10.22
N GLY A 42 -10.05 -0.98 11.50
CA GLY A 42 -10.55 -1.84 12.58
C GLY A 42 -9.61 -3.03 12.90
N PHE A 43 -8.39 -3.02 12.38
CA PHE A 43 -7.40 -4.05 12.65
C PHE A 43 -6.76 -3.84 14.03
N ALA A 44 -6.32 -4.93 14.68
CA ALA A 44 -5.55 -4.81 15.92
C ALA A 44 -4.24 -4.03 15.65
N TYR A 45 -3.51 -4.42 14.61
CA TYR A 45 -2.36 -3.71 14.08
C TYR A 45 -2.66 -3.24 12.65
N GLY A 46 -3.35 -2.10 12.57
CA GLY A 46 -3.85 -1.50 11.33
C GLY A 46 -2.83 -0.67 10.56
N ILE A 47 -3.21 -0.25 9.35
CA ILE A 47 -2.38 0.51 8.40
C ILE A 47 -2.97 1.92 8.27
N SER A 48 -2.13 2.95 8.15
CA SER A 48 -2.62 4.32 7.91
C SER A 48 -2.77 4.62 6.41
N VAL A 49 -3.51 5.68 6.09
CA VAL A 49 -3.67 6.16 4.70
C VAL A 49 -2.31 6.55 4.11
N GLU A 50 -1.46 7.19 4.89
CA GLU A 50 -0.11 7.61 4.49
C GLU A 50 0.78 6.40 4.21
N GLU A 51 0.66 5.33 4.99
CA GLU A 51 1.39 4.09 4.74
C GLU A 51 0.88 3.38 3.47
N MET A 52 -0.43 3.36 3.23
CA MET A 52 -1.01 2.84 1.99
C MET A 52 -0.56 3.65 0.76
N GLN A 53 -0.53 4.97 0.87
CA GLN A 53 -0.02 5.85 -0.18
C GLN A 53 1.49 5.65 -0.38
N GLY A 54 2.27 5.55 0.69
CA GLY A 54 3.70 5.26 0.60
C GLY A 54 4.01 3.92 -0.08
N ILE A 55 3.16 2.92 0.09
CA ILE A 55 3.27 1.65 -0.67
C ILE A 55 3.01 1.89 -2.16
N ALA A 56 1.97 2.63 -2.53
CA ALA A 56 1.69 2.98 -3.93
C ALA A 56 2.84 3.79 -4.55
N ASP A 57 3.37 4.77 -3.81
CA ASP A 57 4.49 5.59 -4.22
C ASP A 57 5.76 4.74 -4.42
N SER A 58 6.01 3.76 -3.54
CA SER A 58 7.20 2.90 -3.61
C SER A 58 7.31 2.04 -4.88
N ILE A 59 6.18 1.78 -5.55
CA ILE A 59 6.14 1.03 -6.82
C ILE A 59 5.79 1.92 -8.03
N SER A 60 5.68 3.22 -7.82
CA SER A 60 5.42 4.20 -8.88
C SER A 60 6.67 4.45 -9.71
N GLN A 61 6.48 4.78 -10.98
CA GLN A 61 7.58 5.19 -11.86
C GLN A 61 7.63 6.72 -11.95
N PRO A 62 8.82 7.32 -12.18
CA PRO A 62 8.93 8.75 -12.44
C PRO A 62 8.00 9.18 -13.58
N GLY A 63 7.15 10.19 -13.33
CA GLY A 63 6.17 10.68 -14.30
C GLY A 63 4.86 9.88 -14.41
N LEU A 64 4.76 8.74 -13.72
CA LEU A 64 3.55 7.92 -13.64
C LEU A 64 3.23 7.61 -12.16
N PRO A 65 2.78 8.62 -11.38
CA PRO A 65 2.45 8.42 -9.98
C PRO A 65 1.24 7.49 -9.85
N ILE A 66 1.33 6.51 -8.96
CA ILE A 66 0.21 5.65 -8.61
C ILE A 66 -0.58 6.31 -7.49
N GLY A 67 -1.86 6.55 -7.72
CA GLY A 67 -2.74 7.17 -6.74
C GLY A 67 -4.21 6.83 -6.98
N PRO A 68 -5.07 7.10 -5.98
CA PRO A 68 -6.51 6.89 -6.10
C PRO A 68 -7.11 7.68 -7.27
N LEU A 69 -8.05 7.06 -7.98
CA LEU A 69 -8.86 7.71 -9.00
C LEU A 69 -9.78 8.78 -8.35
N PRO A 70 -10.23 9.80 -9.12
CA PRO A 70 -11.13 10.82 -8.61
C PRO A 70 -12.36 10.23 -7.92
N GLY A 71 -12.68 10.74 -6.72
CA GLY A 71 -13.79 10.26 -5.88
C GLY A 71 -13.49 8.97 -5.11
N LYS A 72 -12.27 8.46 -5.14
CA LYS A 72 -11.83 7.29 -4.37
C LYS A 72 -10.71 7.66 -3.41
N THR A 73 -10.69 7.04 -2.23
CA THR A 73 -9.67 7.30 -1.22
C THR A 73 -9.30 6.02 -0.49
N PHE A 74 -8.05 5.93 -0.03
CA PHE A 74 -7.64 4.87 0.90
C PHE A 74 -8.39 4.96 2.24
N GLU A 75 -8.75 6.16 2.67
CA GLU A 75 -9.55 6.37 3.88
C GLU A 75 -10.89 5.61 3.80
N GLN A 76 -11.58 5.68 2.66
CA GLN A 76 -12.84 4.95 2.48
C GLN A 76 -12.64 3.43 2.56
N VAL A 77 -11.51 2.91 2.08
CA VAL A 77 -11.16 1.48 2.20
C VAL A 77 -11.06 1.08 3.67
N LEU A 78 -10.38 1.89 4.49
CA LEU A 78 -10.22 1.62 5.92
C LEU A 78 -11.54 1.76 6.69
N ILE A 79 -12.34 2.79 6.39
CA ILE A 79 -13.69 2.93 6.96
C ILE A 79 -14.54 1.70 6.62
N ASN A 80 -14.56 1.27 5.36
CA ASN A 80 -15.32 0.09 4.94
C ASN A 80 -14.84 -1.18 5.65
N ALA A 81 -13.53 -1.35 5.82
CA ALA A 81 -12.96 -2.49 6.51
C ALA A 81 -13.37 -2.51 7.99
N SER A 82 -13.38 -1.35 8.65
CA SER A 82 -13.67 -1.23 10.08
C SER A 82 -15.06 -1.74 10.49
N TYR A 83 -16.02 -1.77 9.58
CA TYR A 83 -17.36 -2.32 9.82
C TYR A 83 -17.40 -3.85 9.88
N ARG A 84 -16.27 -4.54 9.64
CA ARG A 84 -16.17 -5.99 9.71
C ARG A 84 -15.62 -6.44 11.04
N ASN A 85 -15.95 -7.65 11.47
CA ASN A 85 -15.55 -8.16 12.77
C ASN A 85 -14.23 -8.93 12.69
N SER A 86 -14.13 -9.87 11.74
CA SER A 86 -12.94 -10.72 11.63
C SER A 86 -11.79 -10.05 10.87
N PHE A 87 -10.55 -10.44 11.18
CA PHE A 87 -9.36 -10.02 10.44
C PHE A 87 -9.50 -10.29 8.93
N TRP A 88 -10.00 -11.48 8.58
CA TRP A 88 -10.11 -11.93 7.21
C TRP A 88 -11.16 -11.17 6.40
N GLU A 89 -12.29 -10.81 7.00
CA GLU A 89 -13.30 -9.97 6.33
C GLU A 89 -12.82 -8.54 6.14
N LYS A 90 -12.11 -7.97 7.14
CA LYS A 90 -11.44 -6.66 6.99
C LYS A 90 -10.47 -6.69 5.81
N LEU A 91 -9.66 -7.74 5.73
CA LEU A 91 -8.71 -7.94 4.64
C LEU A 91 -9.41 -8.17 3.29
N GLY A 92 -10.54 -8.90 3.28
CA GLY A 92 -11.39 -9.08 2.11
C GLY A 92 -11.95 -7.76 1.58
N VAL A 93 -12.35 -6.83 2.46
CA VAL A 93 -12.73 -5.47 2.08
C VAL A 93 -11.57 -4.71 1.45
N VAL A 94 -10.39 -4.74 2.06
CA VAL A 94 -9.19 -4.06 1.54
C VAL A 94 -8.87 -4.54 0.12
N ILE A 95 -8.84 -5.86 -0.11
CA ILE A 95 -8.57 -6.44 -1.43
C ILE A 95 -9.67 -6.07 -2.42
N ARG A 96 -10.95 -6.19 -2.04
CA ARG A 96 -12.09 -5.86 -2.91
C ARG A 96 -12.08 -4.39 -3.33
N ASP A 97 -11.83 -3.48 -2.40
CA ASP A 97 -11.92 -2.05 -2.68
C ASP A 97 -10.71 -1.56 -3.47
N ILE A 98 -9.52 -2.13 -3.26
CA ILE A 98 -8.33 -1.78 -4.05
C ILE A 98 -8.37 -2.47 -5.42
N ALA A 99 -8.36 -3.80 -5.45
CA ALA A 99 -8.26 -4.56 -6.69
C ALA A 99 -9.59 -4.68 -7.43
N GLY A 100 -10.65 -5.10 -6.75
CA GLY A 100 -11.96 -5.36 -7.37
C GLY A 100 -12.70 -4.11 -7.83
N SER A 101 -12.50 -2.99 -7.13
CA SER A 101 -13.10 -1.70 -7.49
C SER A 101 -12.20 -0.83 -8.35
N HIS A 102 -10.95 -1.25 -8.65
CA HIS A 102 -9.94 -0.41 -9.31
C HIS A 102 -9.79 0.94 -8.60
N LEU A 103 -9.28 0.93 -7.38
CA LEU A 103 -9.10 2.16 -6.59
C LEU A 103 -8.13 3.13 -7.27
N LEU A 104 -7.05 2.61 -7.81
CA LEU A 104 -5.88 3.33 -8.28
C LEU A 104 -5.87 3.43 -9.81
N ASN A 105 -5.18 4.45 -10.32
CA ASN A 105 -4.93 4.65 -11.75
C ASN A 105 -4.06 3.55 -12.39
N ASP A 106 -3.16 2.91 -11.63
CA ASP A 106 -2.43 1.70 -12.02
C ASP A 106 -2.06 0.89 -10.76
N GLY A 107 -1.52 -0.32 -10.92
CA GLY A 107 -0.87 -1.05 -9.83
C GLY A 107 -1.82 -1.64 -8.80
N ASN A 108 -3.14 -1.60 -9.02
CA ASN A 108 -4.18 -2.07 -8.09
C ASN A 108 -3.86 -3.43 -7.43
N HIS A 109 -3.49 -4.45 -8.23
CA HIS A 109 -3.18 -5.78 -7.68
C HIS A 109 -1.90 -5.77 -6.84
N ARG A 110 -0.86 -5.07 -7.30
CA ARG A 110 0.44 -4.96 -6.61
C ARG A 110 0.29 -4.24 -5.27
N VAL A 111 -0.42 -3.11 -5.26
CA VAL A 111 -0.67 -2.36 -4.02
C VAL A 111 -1.55 -3.16 -3.05
N ALA A 112 -2.62 -3.81 -3.54
CA ALA A 112 -3.46 -4.67 -2.71
C ALA A 112 -2.65 -5.81 -2.07
N PHE A 113 -1.73 -6.42 -2.84
CA PHE A 113 -0.87 -7.48 -2.36
C PHE A 113 0.09 -7.02 -1.27
N LEU A 114 0.82 -5.91 -1.51
CA LEU A 114 1.79 -5.38 -0.54
C LEU A 114 1.11 -4.95 0.77
N ILE A 115 -0.06 -4.31 0.68
CA ILE A 115 -0.85 -3.96 1.87
C ILE A 115 -1.33 -5.23 2.60
N THR A 116 -1.73 -6.26 1.85
CA THR A 116 -2.17 -7.54 2.42
C THR A 116 -1.04 -8.24 3.18
N GLN A 117 0.15 -8.33 2.59
CA GLN A 117 1.32 -8.91 3.25
C GLN A 117 1.65 -8.16 4.54
N ARG A 118 1.70 -6.83 4.47
CA ARG A 118 1.95 -5.97 5.63
C ARG A 118 0.94 -6.22 6.75
N LEU A 119 -0.35 -6.32 6.43
CA LEU A 119 -1.39 -6.58 7.44
C LEU A 119 -1.27 -7.97 8.07
N ILE A 120 -1.00 -9.01 7.27
CA ILE A 120 -0.79 -10.39 7.74
C ILE A 120 0.41 -10.47 8.69
N GLU A 121 1.55 -9.92 8.28
CA GLU A 121 2.80 -9.94 9.06
C GLU A 121 2.65 -9.21 10.39
N ARG A 122 2.13 -7.97 10.37
CA ARG A 122 2.00 -7.16 11.59
C ARG A 122 0.99 -7.71 12.59
N ASN A 123 0.01 -8.49 12.13
CA ASN A 123 -0.96 -9.13 13.00
C ASN A 123 -0.56 -10.56 13.39
N GLY A 124 0.66 -11.01 13.05
CA GLY A 124 1.18 -12.32 13.44
C GLY A 124 0.40 -13.49 12.87
N ILE A 125 -0.24 -13.32 11.72
CA ILE A 125 -1.05 -14.36 11.09
C ILE A 125 -0.13 -15.42 10.48
N VAL A 126 -0.27 -16.66 10.95
CA VAL A 126 0.53 -17.78 10.47
C VAL A 126 0.25 -18.04 9.00
N ARG A 127 1.34 -18.15 8.22
CA ARG A 127 1.26 -18.52 6.81
C ARG A 127 0.90 -20.01 6.68
N SER A 128 -0.07 -20.30 5.82
CA SER A 128 -0.54 -21.61 5.41
C SER A 128 -0.49 -21.67 3.87
N PRO A 129 -0.63 -22.86 3.25
CA PRO A 129 -0.69 -22.96 1.79
C PRO A 129 -1.73 -22.01 1.17
N SER A 130 -2.89 -21.86 1.81
CA SER A 130 -4.01 -21.01 1.35
C SER A 130 -3.76 -19.50 1.43
N ASN A 131 -2.74 -19.05 2.15
CA ASN A 131 -2.35 -17.64 2.25
C ASN A 131 -0.84 -17.42 1.98
N SER A 132 -0.25 -18.33 1.21
CA SER A 132 1.06 -18.12 0.59
C SER A 132 1.01 -16.94 -0.38
N ASP A 133 2.16 -16.34 -0.66
CA ASP A 133 2.23 -15.14 -1.49
C ASP A 133 1.65 -15.35 -2.89
N ASP A 134 1.96 -16.49 -3.52
CA ASP A 134 1.41 -16.85 -4.82
C ASP A 134 -0.12 -17.01 -4.79
N GLN A 135 -0.66 -17.66 -3.74
CA GLN A 135 -2.11 -17.85 -3.60
C GLN A 135 -2.83 -16.54 -3.30
N ILE A 136 -2.23 -15.65 -2.49
CA ILE A 136 -2.78 -14.32 -2.25
C ILE A 136 -2.79 -13.53 -3.56
N TYR A 137 -1.70 -13.52 -4.32
CA TYR A 137 -1.63 -12.75 -5.55
C TYR A 137 -2.59 -13.29 -6.64
N ASP A 138 -2.73 -14.61 -6.76
CA ASP A 138 -3.72 -15.24 -7.63
C ASP A 138 -5.16 -14.88 -7.21
N LEU A 139 -5.48 -14.96 -5.92
CA LEU A 139 -6.77 -14.55 -5.37
C LEU A 139 -7.07 -13.08 -5.67
N ILE A 140 -6.11 -12.17 -5.45
CA ILE A 140 -6.25 -10.74 -5.77
C ILE A 140 -6.54 -10.55 -7.27
N SER A 141 -5.84 -11.31 -8.12
CA SER A 141 -6.06 -11.28 -9.57
C SER A 141 -7.46 -11.75 -9.95
N LYS A 142 -8.02 -12.75 -9.26
CA LYS A 142 -9.40 -13.22 -9.45
C LYS A 142 -10.43 -12.19 -8.98
N VAL A 143 -10.17 -11.50 -7.87
CA VAL A 143 -11.00 -10.39 -7.37
C VAL A 143 -11.00 -9.23 -8.37
N GLY A 144 -9.84 -8.82 -8.87
CA GLY A 144 -9.73 -7.74 -9.87
C GLY A 144 -10.45 -8.05 -11.18
N ARG A 145 -10.52 -9.32 -11.58
CA ARG A 145 -11.28 -9.78 -12.75
C ARG A 145 -12.76 -10.06 -12.44
N LYS A 146 -13.21 -9.85 -11.20
CA LYS A 146 -14.59 -10.10 -10.73
C LYS A 146 -15.05 -11.54 -10.98
N ALA A 147 -14.13 -12.50 -10.83
CA ALA A 147 -14.42 -13.92 -10.97
C ALA A 147 -15.57 -14.35 -10.04
N VAL A 148 -16.34 -15.36 -10.45
CA VAL A 148 -17.42 -15.91 -9.65
C VAL A 148 -16.85 -16.48 -8.34
N GLY A 149 -17.44 -16.10 -7.20
CA GLY A 149 -16.96 -16.48 -5.87
C GLY A 149 -15.82 -15.64 -5.30
N TYR A 150 -15.56 -14.44 -5.88
CA TYR A 150 -14.52 -13.50 -5.44
C TYR A 150 -15.06 -12.05 -5.40
N ARG A 151 -16.34 -11.86 -5.11
CA ARG A 151 -17.03 -10.56 -5.23
C ARG A 151 -17.30 -9.92 -3.88
N THR A 152 -17.62 -10.72 -2.88
CA THR A 152 -17.91 -10.19 -1.54
C THR A 152 -16.71 -10.34 -0.60
N PRO A 153 -16.58 -9.46 0.41
CA PRO A 153 -15.54 -9.60 1.42
C PRO A 153 -15.56 -10.96 2.13
N GLU A 154 -16.74 -11.55 2.32
CA GLU A 154 -16.94 -12.84 2.98
C GLU A 154 -16.42 -14.00 2.12
N GLU A 155 -16.70 -13.98 0.81
CA GLU A 155 -16.15 -14.94 -0.15
C GLU A 155 -14.63 -14.87 -0.18
N ILE A 156 -14.07 -13.66 -0.28
CA ILE A 156 -12.62 -13.42 -0.29
C ILE A 156 -11.99 -13.90 1.02
N ALA A 157 -12.60 -13.58 2.15
CA ALA A 157 -12.15 -14.01 3.48
C ALA A 157 -12.18 -15.53 3.66
N ALA A 158 -13.16 -16.23 3.09
CA ALA A 158 -13.20 -17.70 3.11
C ALA A 158 -11.99 -18.30 2.37
N LYS A 159 -11.68 -17.77 1.19
CA LYS A 159 -10.54 -18.23 0.37
C LYS A 159 -9.18 -17.95 1.03
N LEU A 160 -9.00 -16.78 1.62
CA LEU A 160 -7.77 -16.45 2.38
C LEU A 160 -7.57 -17.36 3.60
N ARG A 161 -8.66 -17.81 4.23
CA ARG A 161 -8.59 -18.76 5.36
C ARG A 161 -8.35 -20.21 4.93
N GLY A 162 -8.65 -20.56 3.69
CA GLY A 162 -8.58 -21.92 3.19
C GLY A 162 -9.85 -22.76 3.39
N TYR A 163 -11.03 -22.12 3.41
CA TYR A 163 -12.35 -22.79 3.42
C TYR A 163 -13.09 -22.71 2.07
#